data_AF-A0AA38UPI0-F1
#
_entry.id   AF-A0AA38UPI0-F1
#
_cell.length_a   1.000
_cell.length_b   1.000
_cell.length_c   1.000
_cell.angle_alpha   90.00
_cell.angle_beta   90.00
_cell.angle_gamma   90.00
#
_symmetry.space_group_name_H-M   'P 1'
#
loop_
_entity.id
_entity.type
_entity.pdbx_description
1 polymer ?
#
loop_
_entity_poly.entity_id
_entity_poly.type
_entity_poly.pdbx_seq_one_letter_code
_entity_poly.pdbx_strand_id
1 'polypeptide(L)'
;MNTIKPEPEAKVVHFDDATTPSVTKQSRPLRKKSKIPTFNSPHAYAIVLPFDEMLARAKKEDPDAQRYIDKGGAQQEVMAVQILVAGFCDQIHELWPNAFMVLVDDRSFPTTQQYLGFADNTHHSNRRMPTAEEIQEIRDLLDLNGPEFKLGWYRDIYPDNHI
;
A
#
# COMPACT_ATOMS: atom_id res chain seq x y z
N MET A 1 10.52 -83.88 -5.42
CA MET A 1 10.97 -82.90 -6.44
C MET A 1 10.17 -81.62 -6.21
N ASN A 2 10.75 -80.64 -5.52
CA ASN A 2 10.08 -79.37 -5.22
C ASN A 2 10.54 -78.30 -6.20
N THR A 3 9.59 -77.79 -6.97
CA THR A 3 9.71 -76.75 -7.97
C THR A 3 9.87 -75.40 -7.27
N ILE A 4 11.05 -74.80 -7.35
CA ILE A 4 11.26 -73.40 -6.93
C ILE A 4 10.71 -72.51 -8.04
N LYS A 5 9.65 -71.76 -7.73
CA LYS A 5 9.10 -70.73 -8.62
C LYS A 5 10.09 -69.56 -8.71
N PRO A 6 10.31 -68.96 -9.89
CA PRO A 6 11.13 -67.76 -10.00
C PRO A 6 10.42 -66.56 -9.34
N GLU A 7 11.22 -65.72 -8.67
CA GLU A 7 10.78 -64.45 -8.08
C GLU A 7 10.21 -63.51 -9.17
N PRO A 8 9.18 -62.71 -8.87
CA PRO A 8 8.66 -61.75 -9.83
C PRO A 8 9.63 -60.57 -9.97
N GLU A 9 10.01 -60.28 -11.21
CA GLU A 9 10.82 -59.14 -11.62
C GLU A 9 10.24 -57.82 -11.06
N ALA A 10 11.10 -57.01 -10.45
CA ALA A 10 10.74 -55.70 -9.94
C ALA A 10 10.25 -54.82 -11.10
N LYS A 11 8.97 -54.44 -11.08
CA LYS A 11 8.41 -53.49 -12.04
C LYS A 11 9.12 -52.14 -11.86
N VAL A 12 9.96 -51.77 -12.82
CA VAL A 12 10.48 -50.42 -12.97
C VAL A 12 9.29 -49.52 -13.28
N VAL A 13 8.98 -48.60 -12.37
CA VAL A 13 7.96 -47.57 -12.59
C VAL A 13 8.60 -46.52 -13.48
N HIS A 14 8.22 -46.53 -14.76
CA HIS A 14 8.51 -45.43 -15.67
C HIS A 14 7.54 -44.29 -15.35
N PHE A 15 8.06 -43.16 -14.90
CA PHE A 15 7.28 -41.93 -14.82
C PHE A 15 7.26 -41.34 -16.23
N ASP A 16 6.09 -41.35 -16.86
CA ASP A 16 5.87 -40.61 -18.10
C ASP A 16 6.16 -39.12 -17.84
N ASP A 17 6.95 -38.50 -18.72
CA ASP A 17 7.17 -37.04 -18.79
C ASP A 17 5.86 -36.34 -19.17
N ALA A 18 4.88 -36.38 -18.28
CA ALA A 18 3.70 -35.55 -18.34
C ALA A 18 4.10 -34.16 -17.87
N THR A 19 4.61 -33.37 -18.83
CA THR A 19 4.53 -31.90 -18.90
C THR A 19 4.03 -31.26 -17.61
N THR A 20 4.99 -30.95 -16.73
CA THR A 20 4.78 -30.14 -15.54
C THR A 20 3.87 -28.96 -15.90
N PRO A 21 2.67 -28.83 -15.29
CA PRO A 21 1.85 -27.66 -15.52
C PRO A 21 2.68 -26.44 -15.09
N SER A 22 2.87 -25.53 -16.05
CA SER A 22 3.56 -24.26 -15.86
C SER A 22 3.11 -23.64 -14.54
N VAL A 23 4.07 -23.42 -13.64
CA VAL A 23 3.86 -22.75 -12.35
C VAL A 23 3.08 -21.48 -12.66
N THR A 24 1.80 -21.50 -12.35
CA THR A 24 0.93 -20.34 -12.44
C THR A 24 1.64 -19.26 -11.67
N LYS A 25 2.03 -18.18 -12.39
CA LYS A 25 2.52 -16.95 -11.77
C LYS A 25 1.64 -16.71 -10.56
N GLN A 26 2.23 -16.61 -9.36
CA GLN A 26 1.50 -16.15 -8.19
C GLN A 26 0.82 -14.85 -8.61
N SER A 27 -0.50 -14.89 -8.82
CA SER A 27 -1.26 -13.67 -8.96
C SER A 27 -1.07 -12.99 -7.62
N ARG A 28 -0.26 -11.93 -7.58
CA ARG A 28 -0.31 -11.01 -6.45
C ARG A 28 -1.80 -10.74 -6.23
N PRO A 29 -2.35 -10.91 -5.02
CA PRO A 29 -3.72 -10.55 -4.80
C PRO A 29 -3.82 -9.08 -5.25
N LEU A 30 -4.55 -8.85 -6.34
CA LEU A 30 -5.11 -7.55 -6.64
C LEU A 30 -6.05 -7.31 -5.46
N ARG A 31 -5.48 -6.77 -4.36
CA ARG A 31 -6.27 -6.29 -3.22
C ARG A 31 -7.36 -5.47 -3.88
N LYS A 32 -8.62 -5.91 -3.70
CA LYS A 32 -9.80 -5.16 -4.13
C LYS A 32 -9.47 -3.70 -3.84
N LYS A 33 -9.53 -2.83 -4.85
CA LYS A 33 -9.50 -1.38 -4.62
C LYS A 33 -10.53 -1.16 -3.52
N SER A 34 -10.07 -0.93 -2.30
CA SER A 34 -10.96 -0.67 -1.17
C SER A 34 -11.72 0.55 -1.62
N LYS A 35 -13.01 0.38 -1.94
CA LYS A 35 -13.87 1.54 -2.19
C LYS A 35 -13.74 2.34 -0.90
N ILE A 36 -13.12 3.52 -1.01
CA ILE A 36 -13.10 4.49 0.08
C ILE A 36 -14.58 4.63 0.47
N PRO A 37 -14.96 4.26 1.71
CA PRO A 37 -16.35 4.36 2.09
C PRO A 37 -16.78 5.82 1.95
N THR A 38 -17.91 6.06 1.30
CA THR A 38 -18.54 7.38 1.30
C THR A 38 -19.06 7.63 2.71
N PHE A 39 -18.35 8.47 3.48
CA PHE A 39 -18.73 8.77 4.86
C PHE A 39 -19.60 10.04 4.92
N ASN A 40 -20.80 9.92 5.48
CA ASN A 40 -21.69 11.06 5.76
C ASN A 40 -21.21 11.93 6.95
N SER A 41 -20.19 11.50 7.71
CA SER A 41 -19.55 12.26 8.81
C SER A 41 -18.02 11.99 8.85
N PRO A 42 -17.14 12.82 9.44
CA PRO A 42 -15.68 12.64 9.31
C PRO A 42 -15.18 11.45 10.14
N HIS A 43 -15.07 10.28 9.51
CA HIS A 43 -14.51 9.07 10.15
C HIS A 43 -13.07 8.82 9.71
N ALA A 44 -12.40 9.83 9.16
CA ALA A 44 -11.04 9.73 8.67
C ALA A 44 -10.17 10.82 9.31
N TYR A 45 -9.03 10.41 9.86
CA TYR A 45 -7.95 11.26 10.34
C TYR A 45 -6.80 11.16 9.33
N ALA A 46 -6.00 12.19 9.15
CA ALA A 46 -4.95 12.14 8.14
C ALA A 46 -3.67 12.86 8.57
N ILE A 47 -2.55 12.39 8.01
CA ILE A 47 -1.29 13.12 7.97
C ILE A 47 -1.16 13.75 6.59
N VAL A 48 -0.92 15.06 6.57
CA VAL A 48 -0.60 15.81 5.36
C VAL A 48 0.80 15.43 4.91
N LEU A 49 0.93 15.05 3.64
CA LEU A 49 2.20 14.69 3.02
C LEU A 49 2.53 15.72 1.91
N PRO A 50 3.34 16.75 2.22
CA PRO A 50 3.73 17.75 1.23
C PRO A 50 4.40 17.10 0.03
N PHE A 51 4.01 17.52 -1.17
CA PHE A 51 4.46 16.89 -2.41
C PHE A 51 5.98 16.96 -2.57
N ASP A 52 6.58 18.13 -2.36
CA ASP A 52 8.02 18.36 -2.53
C ASP A 52 8.85 17.48 -1.58
N GLU A 53 8.40 17.31 -0.34
CA GLU A 53 9.05 16.46 0.67
C GLU A 53 8.96 14.97 0.28
N MET A 54 7.78 14.52 -0.16
CA MET A 54 7.62 13.13 -0.62
C MET A 54 8.40 12.87 -1.91
N LEU A 55 8.49 13.85 -2.80
CA LEU A 55 9.27 13.74 -4.03
C LEU A 55 10.76 13.65 -3.71
N ALA A 56 11.26 14.48 -2.78
CA ALA A 56 12.65 14.41 -2.32
C ALA A 56 12.97 13.06 -1.67
N ARG A 57 12.06 12.51 -0.85
CA ARG A 57 12.20 11.16 -0.28
C ARG A 57 12.20 10.07 -1.34
N ALA A 58 11.25 10.11 -2.27
CA ALA A 58 11.15 9.13 -3.36
C ALA A 58 12.43 9.09 -4.21
N LYS A 59 13.00 10.26 -4.51
CA LYS A 59 14.28 10.43 -5.22
C LYS A 59 15.46 9.83 -4.47
N LYS A 60 15.46 9.92 -3.13
CA LYS A 60 16.53 9.39 -2.26
C LYS A 60 16.43 7.87 -2.08
N GLU A 61 15.22 7.34 -1.97
CA GLU A 61 14.98 5.92 -1.67
C GLU A 61 15.05 5.02 -2.91
N ASP A 62 14.63 5.52 -4.08
CA ASP A 62 14.62 4.77 -5.33
C ASP A 62 15.44 5.48 -6.44
N PRO A 63 16.67 5.00 -6.71
CA PRO A 63 17.52 5.53 -7.78
C PRO A 63 16.92 5.38 -9.18
N ASP A 64 16.02 4.42 -9.40
CA ASP A 64 15.33 4.28 -10.66
C ASP A 64 14.21 5.32 -10.77
N ALA A 65 13.49 5.63 -9.69
CA ALA A 65 12.54 6.74 -9.65
C ALA A 65 13.21 8.07 -10.01
N GLN A 66 14.41 8.34 -9.49
CA GLN A 66 15.22 9.50 -9.87
C GLN A 66 15.48 9.55 -11.39
N ARG A 67 15.91 8.44 -11.99
CA ARG A 67 16.14 8.35 -13.44
C ARG A 67 14.87 8.54 -14.28
N TYR A 68 13.71 8.11 -13.76
CA TYR A 68 12.42 8.29 -14.45
C TYR A 68 11.94 9.74 -14.38
N ILE A 69 12.12 10.39 -13.23
CA ILE A 69 11.80 11.81 -13.03
C ILE A 69 12.69 12.69 -13.93
N ASP A 70 13.99 12.42 -13.97
CA ASP A 70 14.94 13.16 -14.81
C ASP A 70 14.63 13.04 -16.31
N LYS A 71 13.90 11.98 -16.72
CA LYS A 71 13.56 11.69 -18.11
C LYS A 71 12.17 12.16 -18.53
N GLY A 72 11.31 12.60 -17.61
CA GLY A 72 9.99 13.05 -18.00
C GLY A 72 9.15 13.59 -16.85
N GLY A 73 8.68 14.83 -17.00
CA GLY A 73 7.34 15.34 -16.67
C GLY A 73 6.77 15.21 -15.24
N ALA A 74 5.92 16.17 -14.89
CA ALA A 74 5.17 16.19 -13.63
C ALA A 74 4.38 14.88 -13.35
N GLN A 75 3.98 14.14 -14.40
CA GLN A 75 3.26 12.87 -14.25
C GLN A 75 4.12 11.77 -13.59
N GLN A 76 5.42 11.72 -13.89
CA GLN A 76 6.33 10.73 -13.32
C GLN A 76 6.67 11.07 -11.86
N GLU A 77 6.80 12.37 -11.55
CA GLU A 77 6.95 12.84 -10.16
C GLU A 77 5.75 12.43 -9.31
N VAL A 78 4.53 12.63 -9.83
CA VAL A 78 3.30 12.19 -9.16
C VAL A 78 3.29 10.67 -8.95
N MET A 79 3.69 9.89 -9.95
CA MET A 79 3.74 8.43 -9.83
C MET A 79 4.76 7.96 -8.79
N ALA A 80 5.96 8.56 -8.75
CA ALA A 80 6.99 8.22 -7.77
C ALA A 80 6.51 8.48 -6.35
N VAL A 81 5.87 9.64 -6.13
CA VAL A 81 5.26 9.99 -4.85
C VAL A 81 4.14 9.00 -4.46
N GLN A 82 3.26 8.63 -5.40
CA GLN A 82 2.20 7.66 -5.13
C GLN A 82 2.75 6.28 -4.72
N ILE A 83 3.83 5.82 -5.36
CA ILE A 83 4.47 4.55 -5.01
C ILE A 83 5.04 4.61 -3.60
N LEU A 84 5.73 5.70 -3.24
CA LEU A 84 6.26 5.90 -1.90
C LEU A 84 5.15 5.84 -0.83
N VAL A 85 4.07 6.60 -1.02
CA VAL A 85 2.97 6.67 -0.05
C VAL A 85 2.18 5.36 0.02
N ALA A 86 2.06 4.63 -1.08
CA ALA A 86 1.52 3.27 -1.06
C ALA A 86 2.41 2.33 -0.21
N GLY A 87 3.73 2.46 -0.33
CA GLY A 87 4.69 1.76 0.51
C GLY A 87 4.54 2.10 2.00
N PHE A 88 4.22 3.35 2.35
CA PHE A 88 3.89 3.71 3.74
C PHE A 88 2.66 2.96 4.24
N CYS A 89 1.57 2.92 3.47
CA CYS A 89 0.36 2.18 3.83
C CYS A 89 0.65 0.69 4.10
N ASP A 90 1.54 0.08 3.31
CA ASP A 90 1.95 -1.31 3.49
C ASP A 90 2.80 -1.48 4.76
N GLN A 91 3.73 -0.55 5.05
CA GLN A 91 4.56 -0.60 6.26
C GLN A 91 3.75 -0.48 7.55
N ILE A 92 2.74 0.39 7.57
CA ILE A 92 1.91 0.59 8.75
C ILE A 92 0.73 -0.38 8.83
N HIS A 93 0.59 -1.33 7.90
CA HIS A 93 -0.56 -2.23 7.84
C HIS A 93 -0.78 -3.02 9.14
N GLU A 94 0.31 -3.41 9.82
CA GLU A 94 0.25 -4.14 11.09
C GLU A 94 -0.22 -3.24 12.26
N LEU A 95 0.04 -1.94 12.20
CA LEU A 95 -0.42 -0.95 13.19
C LEU A 95 -1.85 -0.48 12.88
N TRP A 96 -2.13 -0.18 11.61
CA TRP A 96 -3.42 0.29 11.13
C TRP A 96 -3.78 -0.30 9.75
N PRO A 97 -4.53 -1.42 9.72
CA PRO A 97 -4.86 -2.11 8.47
C PRO A 97 -5.70 -1.29 7.48
N ASN A 98 -6.41 -0.29 7.98
CA ASN A 98 -7.30 0.58 7.21
C ASN A 98 -6.66 1.93 6.86
N ALA A 99 -5.34 1.98 6.85
CA ALA A 99 -4.62 3.10 6.25
C ALA A 99 -4.86 3.13 4.74
N PHE A 100 -4.97 4.34 4.18
CA PHE A 100 -5.20 4.53 2.76
C PHE A 100 -4.51 5.80 2.28
N MET A 101 -4.05 5.77 1.04
CA MET A 101 -3.54 6.95 0.35
C MET A 101 -4.72 7.75 -0.23
N VAL A 102 -4.70 9.07 -0.04
CA VAL A 102 -5.62 9.98 -0.72
C VAL A 102 -4.84 10.96 -1.57
N LEU A 103 -5.32 11.09 -2.80
CA LEU A 103 -4.94 12.12 -3.75
C LEU A 103 -5.98 13.23 -3.70
N VAL A 104 -5.60 14.40 -3.22
CA VAL A 104 -6.46 15.58 -3.30
C VAL A 104 -5.96 16.45 -4.45
N ASP A 105 -6.78 16.51 -5.49
CA ASP A 105 -6.59 17.43 -6.61
C ASP A 105 -7.33 18.74 -6.27
N ASP A 106 -6.65 19.60 -5.51
CA ASP A 106 -7.18 20.91 -5.16
C ASP A 106 -6.59 21.95 -6.11
N ARG A 107 -7.47 22.65 -6.85
CA ARG A 107 -7.12 23.69 -7.81
C ARG A 107 -6.42 24.90 -7.18
N SER A 108 -6.51 25.06 -5.87
CA SER A 108 -5.82 26.11 -5.11
C SER A 108 -4.36 25.77 -4.81
N PHE A 109 -3.96 24.50 -4.94
CA PHE A 109 -2.57 24.08 -4.84
C PHE A 109 -1.99 23.84 -6.23
N PRO A 110 -0.79 24.35 -6.54
CA PRO A 110 -0.15 24.14 -7.85
C PRO A 110 0.23 22.67 -8.10
N THR A 111 0.19 21.82 -7.08
CA THR A 111 0.51 20.39 -7.12
C THR A 111 -0.53 19.59 -6.34
N THR A 112 -0.84 18.37 -6.78
CA THR A 112 -1.71 17.43 -6.05
C THR A 112 -1.12 17.12 -4.67
N GLN A 113 -1.84 17.46 -3.61
CA GLN A 113 -1.42 17.19 -2.25
C GLN A 113 -1.76 15.74 -1.87
N GLN A 114 -0.79 15.05 -1.26
CA GLN A 114 -0.98 13.68 -0.79
C GLN A 114 -1.36 13.66 0.67
N TYR A 115 -2.12 12.65 1.06
CA TYR A 115 -2.47 12.40 2.44
C TYR A 115 -2.34 10.91 2.74
N LEU A 116 -1.84 10.62 3.94
CA LEU A 116 -1.97 9.30 4.56
C LEU A 116 -3.19 9.34 5.46
N GLY A 117 -4.28 8.73 5.00
CA GLY A 117 -5.56 8.67 5.70
C GLY A 117 -5.68 7.43 6.58
N PHE A 118 -6.34 7.59 7.72
CA PHE A 118 -6.70 6.53 8.67
C PHE A 118 -8.21 6.54 8.83
N ALA A 119 -8.87 5.50 8.32
CA ALA A 119 -10.31 5.33 8.46
C ALA A 119 -10.63 4.41 9.63
N ASP A 120 -11.89 4.45 10.07
CA ASP A 120 -12.41 3.51 11.06
C ASP A 120 -12.16 2.04 10.66
N ASN A 121 -11.99 1.18 11.67
CA ASN A 121 -11.91 -0.24 11.38
C ASN A 121 -13.27 -0.73 10.86
N THR A 122 -13.30 -1.32 9.67
CA THR A 122 -14.53 -1.88 9.07
C THR A 122 -15.06 -3.08 9.85
N HIS A 123 -14.22 -3.73 10.67
CA HIS A 123 -14.66 -4.79 11.56
C HIS A 123 -15.51 -4.22 12.71
N HIS A 124 -16.75 -4.71 12.84
CA HIS A 124 -17.75 -4.14 13.76
C HIS A 124 -17.25 -4.01 15.22
N SER A 125 -16.41 -4.94 15.69
CA SER A 125 -15.87 -4.94 17.05
C SER A 125 -14.74 -3.92 17.28
N ASN A 126 -14.12 -3.42 16.21
CA ASN A 126 -12.90 -2.62 16.28
C ASN A 126 -13.07 -1.23 15.66
N ARG A 127 -14.32 -0.78 15.47
CA ARG A 127 -14.66 0.55 14.96
C ARG A 127 -14.14 1.63 15.91
N ARG A 128 -12.92 2.09 15.68
CA ARG A 128 -12.30 3.22 16.36
C ARG A 128 -11.34 3.95 15.44
N MET A 129 -10.99 5.16 15.82
CA MET A 129 -9.88 5.93 15.26
C MET A 129 -8.56 5.53 15.94
N PRO A 130 -7.41 5.77 15.29
CA PRO A 130 -6.12 5.56 15.94
C PRO A 130 -5.99 6.50 17.14
N THR A 131 -5.36 6.05 18.22
CA THR A 131 -5.07 6.88 19.38
C THR A 131 -3.90 7.83 19.09
N ALA A 132 -3.66 8.80 19.99
CA ALA A 132 -2.52 9.70 19.85
C ALA A 132 -1.18 8.94 19.88
N GLU A 133 -1.10 7.89 20.71
CA GLU A 133 0.07 7.01 20.82
C GLU A 133 0.30 6.23 19.52
N GLU A 134 -0.74 5.64 18.93
CA GLU A 134 -0.63 4.91 17.66
C GLU A 134 -0.26 5.84 16.50
N ILE A 135 -0.80 7.05 16.48
CA ILE A 135 -0.39 8.07 15.50
C ILE A 135 1.08 8.42 15.69
N GLN A 136 1.57 8.55 16.92
CA GLN A 136 2.98 8.82 17.18
C GLN A 136 3.87 7.65 16.75
N GLU A 137 3.49 6.40 17.05
CA GLU A 137 4.20 5.21 16.58
C GLU A 137 4.28 5.15 15.05
N ILE A 138 3.18 5.50 14.35
CA ILE A 138 3.15 5.60 12.89
C ILE A 138 4.10 6.70 12.40
N ARG A 139 4.10 7.88 13.03
CA ARG A 139 5.02 8.97 12.67
C ARG A 139 6.48 8.59 12.88
N ASP A 140 6.78 7.89 13.97
CA ASP A 140 8.13 7.42 14.27
C ASP A 140 8.59 6.37 13.25
N LEU A 141 7.72 5.42 12.93
CA LEU A 141 8.00 4.36 11.95
C LEU A 141 8.29 4.93 10.55
N LEU A 142 7.52 5.93 10.12
CA LEU A 142 7.60 6.54 8.79
C LEU A 142 8.50 7.79 8.73
N ASP A 143 9.12 8.16 9.85
CA ASP A 143 9.89 9.40 10.01
C ASP A 143 9.08 10.65 9.57
N LEU A 144 7.82 10.77 10.01
CA LEU A 144 6.90 11.87 9.67
C LEU A 144 6.73 12.85 10.84
N ASN A 145 7.78 13.06 11.62
CA ASN A 145 7.74 13.90 12.82
C ASN A 145 7.96 15.39 12.57
N GLY A 146 8.44 15.76 11.38
CA GLY A 146 8.67 17.15 10.98
C GLY A 146 7.42 18.04 11.07
N PRO A 147 7.59 19.36 11.30
CA PRO A 147 6.50 20.34 11.39
C PRO A 147 5.69 20.49 10.09
N GLU A 148 6.25 20.08 8.95
CA GLU A 148 5.61 20.01 7.65
C GLU A 148 4.49 18.96 7.57
N PHE A 149 4.58 17.90 8.39
CA PHE A 149 3.61 16.80 8.45
C PHE A 149 2.51 17.12 9.46
N LYS A 150 1.55 17.92 8.99
CA LYS A 150 0.39 18.34 9.79
C LYS A 150 -0.59 17.17 9.97
N LEU A 151 -1.23 17.12 11.13
CA LEU A 151 -2.30 16.18 11.44
C LEU A 151 -3.64 16.91 11.46
N GLY A 152 -4.70 16.24 11.05
CA GLY A 152 -6.04 16.80 11.14
C GLY A 152 -7.12 15.82 10.75
N TRP A 153 -8.36 16.15 11.08
CA TRP A 153 -9.51 15.43 10.54
C TRP A 153 -9.59 15.67 9.04
N TYR A 154 -9.93 14.62 8.30
CA TYR A 154 -9.98 14.68 6.85
C TYR A 154 -10.87 15.83 6.33
N ARG A 155 -11.99 16.12 7.01
CA ARG A 155 -12.87 17.26 6.66
C ARG A 155 -12.32 18.64 7.01
N ASP A 156 -11.47 18.75 8.02
CA ASP A 156 -10.86 20.04 8.38
C ASP A 156 -9.75 20.39 7.38
N ILE A 157 -9.13 19.35 6.83
CA ILE A 157 -8.12 19.46 5.79
C ILE A 157 -8.78 19.59 4.39
N TYR A 158 -9.94 18.94 4.21
CA TYR A 158 -10.76 18.98 3.01
C TYR A 158 -12.16 19.53 3.35
N PRO A 159 -12.30 20.85 3.59
CA PRO A 159 -13.61 21.43 3.80
C PRO A 159 -14.44 21.19 2.55
N ASP A 160 -15.69 20.75 2.71
CA ASP A 160 -16.66 20.40 1.66
C ASP A 160 -17.05 21.60 0.76
N ASN A 161 -16.09 22.33 0.19
CA ASN A 161 -16.31 23.41 -0.77
C ASN A 161 -16.68 22.87 -2.17
N HIS A 162 -16.87 21.56 -2.32
CA HIS A 162 -17.18 20.89 -3.57
C HIS A 162 -18.25 19.80 -3.39
N ILE A 163 -19.50 20.23 -3.14
CA ILE A 163 -20.70 19.55 -3.66
C ILE A 163 -21.31 20.46 -4.71
#